data_AF-A4J8S9-F1
#
_entry.id   AF-A4J8S9-F1
#
_cell.length_a   1.000
_cell.length_b   1.000
_cell.length_c   1.000
_cell.angle_alpha   90.00
_cell.angle_beta   90.00
_cell.angle_gamma   90.00
#
_symmetry.space_group_name_H-M   'P 1'
#
loop_
_entity.id
_entity.type
_entity.pdbx_description
1 polymer ?
#
loop_
_entity_poly.entity_id
_entity_poly.type
_entity_poly.pdbx_seq_one_letter_code
_entity_poly.pdbx_strand_id
1 'polypeptide(L)'
;MQGDKTANWGAKRDTHGNQISWFGYKAHVAVDCHSELPIAIMVTPANTHDAKMAIPLIELVNKALEDSKKPKYYTMDMGYDSKDIYSVVMNDFNAQAIIPINSRGSKDHPEGCDFDGTPICSMGQRMVFWGSDAKAGTNKYRCPHVMGKCDCPYGSAWCSPSSY
;
A
#
# COMPACT_ATOMS: atom_id res chain seq x y z
N MET A 1 10.29 14.35 40.46
CA MET A 1 9.70 13.30 39.60
C MET A 1 8.90 13.99 38.51
N GLN A 2 9.47 14.13 37.31
CA GLN A 2 8.71 14.64 36.15
C GLN A 2 7.90 13.46 35.59
N GLY A 3 6.57 13.54 35.67
CA GLY A 3 5.70 12.54 35.09
C GLY A 3 5.91 12.48 33.57
N ASP A 4 6.06 11.27 33.04
CA ASP A 4 6.25 11.00 31.63
C ASP A 4 5.04 11.52 30.82
N LYS A 5 5.21 12.64 30.11
CA LYS A 5 4.16 13.36 29.36
C LYS A 5 3.87 12.72 28.00
N THR A 6 3.84 11.39 27.91
CA THR A 6 3.84 10.70 26.61
C THR A 6 2.56 9.93 26.27
N ALA A 7 1.67 9.63 27.22
CA ALA A 7 0.35 9.08 26.89
C ALA A 7 -0.63 10.19 26.45
N ASN A 8 -1.50 9.90 25.47
CA ASN A 8 -2.50 10.88 25.02
C ASN A 8 -3.80 10.20 24.58
N TRP A 9 -4.84 11.00 24.31
CA TRP A 9 -6.14 10.55 23.82
C TRP A 9 -6.12 10.29 22.31
N GLY A 10 -6.37 9.04 21.91
CA GLY A 10 -6.69 8.67 20.53
C GLY A 10 -8.20 8.66 20.29
N ALA A 11 -8.61 8.80 19.04
CA ALA A 11 -10.00 8.63 18.62
C ALA A 11 -10.08 8.01 17.23
N LYS A 12 -11.07 7.15 17.01
CA LYS A 12 -11.47 6.65 15.69
C LYS A 12 -12.98 6.69 15.55
N ARG A 13 -13.46 6.76 14.31
CA ARG A 13 -14.86 6.47 14.00
C ARG A 13 -15.01 4.98 13.69
N ASP A 14 -16.02 4.35 14.28
CA ASP A 14 -16.42 3.00 13.90
C ASP A 14 -17.17 3.01 12.55
N THR A 15 -17.54 1.83 12.07
CA THR A 15 -18.29 1.65 10.82
C THR A 15 -19.69 2.27 10.86
N HIS A 16 -20.26 2.50 12.05
CA HIS A 16 -21.56 3.12 12.25
C HIS A 16 -21.47 4.65 12.43
N GLY A 17 -20.26 5.22 12.36
CA GLY A 17 -20.00 6.65 12.51
C GLY A 17 -19.84 7.12 13.96
N ASN A 18 -19.90 6.22 14.95
CA ASN A 18 -19.69 6.57 16.35
C ASN A 18 -18.20 6.83 16.62
N GLN A 19 -17.92 7.87 17.39
CA GLN A 19 -16.57 8.16 17.84
C GLN A 19 -16.23 7.32 19.07
N ILE A 20 -15.18 6.52 18.96
CA ILE A 20 -14.60 5.75 20.06
C ILE A 20 -13.27 6.41 20.40
N SER A 21 -13.06 6.73 21.68
CA SER A 21 -11.83 7.31 22.20
C SER A 21 -11.17 6.42 23.25
N TRP A 22 -9.85 6.50 23.36
CA TRP A 22 -9.07 5.80 24.37
C TRP A 22 -7.87 6.64 24.79
N PHE A 23 -7.44 6.52 26.04
CA PHE A 23 -6.25 7.18 26.55
C PHE A 23 -5.12 6.17 26.68
N GLY A 24 -3.95 6.47 26.11
CA GLY A 24 -2.76 5.63 26.28
C GLY A 24 -1.79 5.71 25.11
N TYR A 25 -1.31 4.53 24.72
CA TYR A 25 -0.32 4.33 23.66
C TYR A 25 -0.86 3.40 22.58
N LYS A 26 -0.16 3.36 21.45
CA LYS A 26 -0.37 2.36 20.40
C LYS A 26 0.97 1.82 19.91
N ALA A 27 0.97 0.54 19.56
CA ALA A 27 2.12 -0.14 18.98
C ALA A 27 1.97 -0.21 17.46
N HIS A 28 3.05 0.13 16.75
CA HIS A 28 3.22 -0.06 15.32
C HIS A 28 4.20 -1.20 15.14
N VAL A 29 3.80 -2.25 14.45
CA VAL A 29 4.57 -3.49 14.35
C VAL A 29 4.76 -3.85 12.88
N ALA A 30 6.00 -4.08 12.48
CA ALA A 30 6.33 -4.69 11.21
C ALA A 30 6.62 -6.17 11.43
N VAL A 31 5.96 -7.02 10.65
CA VAL A 31 5.95 -8.46 10.81
C VAL A 31 6.41 -9.12 9.51
N ASP A 32 7.23 -10.15 9.62
CA ASP A 32 7.56 -10.99 8.48
C ASP A 32 6.33 -11.82 8.05
N CYS A 33 5.95 -11.77 6.78
CA CYS A 33 4.73 -12.42 6.29
C CYS A 33 4.83 -13.95 6.29
N HIS A 34 6.04 -14.53 6.30
CA HIS A 34 6.20 -15.99 6.26
C HIS A 34 6.26 -16.62 7.65
N SER A 35 7.08 -16.05 8.54
CA SER A 35 7.26 -16.55 9.91
C SER A 35 6.28 -15.96 10.91
N GLU A 36 5.57 -14.89 10.54
CA GLU A 36 4.66 -14.11 11.40
C GLU A 36 5.36 -13.49 12.62
N LEU A 37 6.70 -13.40 12.60
CA LEU A 37 7.48 -12.84 13.69
C LEU A 37 7.67 -11.32 13.54
N PRO A 38 7.60 -10.56 14.66
CA PRO A 38 7.84 -9.12 14.63
C PRO A 38 9.32 -8.84 14.34
N ILE A 39 9.57 -8.00 13.33
CA ILE A 39 10.91 -7.54 12.95
C ILE A 39 11.22 -6.21 13.65
N ALA A 40 10.23 -5.31 13.70
CA ALA A 40 10.37 -4.00 14.32
C ALA A 40 9.09 -3.59 15.05
N ILE A 41 9.24 -2.91 16.18
CA ILE A 41 8.14 -2.41 17.01
C ILE A 41 8.43 -0.97 17.40
N MET A 42 7.43 -0.10 17.29
CA MET A 42 7.46 1.27 17.82
C MET A 42 6.23 1.52 18.67
N VAL A 43 6.40 2.18 19.81
CA VAL A 43 5.28 2.58 20.68
C VAL A 43 5.17 4.10 20.66
N THR A 44 3.97 4.60 20.35
CA THR A 44 3.69 6.04 20.27
C THR A 44 2.48 6.39 21.12
N PRO A 45 2.29 7.67 21.50
CA PRO A 45 1.03 8.12 22.08
C PRO A 45 -0.16 7.77 21.16
N ALA A 46 -1.33 7.49 21.73
CA ALA A 46 -2.50 7.02 20.97
C ALA A 46 -3.00 7.98 19.89
N ASN A 47 -2.72 9.28 20.00
CA ASN A 47 -3.12 10.31 19.03
C ASN A 47 -2.19 10.44 17.80
N THR A 48 -1.09 9.69 17.76
CA THR A 48 -0.16 9.72 16.63
C THR A 48 -0.86 9.18 15.39
N HIS A 49 -0.62 9.70 14.18
CA HIS A 49 -1.23 9.14 12.97
C HIS A 49 -0.42 7.95 12.45
N ASP A 50 -1.07 6.85 12.06
CA ASP A 50 -0.40 5.62 11.62
C ASP A 50 0.51 5.85 10.40
N ALA A 51 0.03 6.60 9.39
CA ALA A 51 0.84 6.93 8.21
C ALA A 51 2.15 7.66 8.53
N LYS A 52 2.24 8.42 9.64
CA LYS A 52 3.50 9.08 10.05
C LYS A 52 4.55 8.09 10.56
N MET A 53 4.11 6.93 11.02
CA MET A 53 4.98 5.90 11.57
C MET A 53 5.41 4.85 10.54
N ALA A 54 4.85 4.88 9.33
CA ALA A 54 5.17 3.95 8.25
C ALA A 54 6.67 3.98 7.89
N ILE A 55 7.18 5.16 7.51
CA ILE A 55 8.57 5.33 7.09
C ILE A 55 9.54 5.03 8.24
N PRO A 56 9.36 5.58 9.46
CA PRO A 56 10.21 5.21 10.60
C PRO A 56 10.27 3.71 10.87
N LEU A 57 9.14 3.01 10.73
CA LEU A 57 9.08 1.57 10.95
C LEU A 57 9.80 0.79 9.84
N ILE A 58 9.67 1.21 8.58
CA ILE A 58 10.41 0.62 7.45
C ILE A 58 11.91 0.82 7.62
N GLU A 59 12.35 2.01 8.04
CA GLU A 59 13.76 2.26 8.35
C GLU A 59 14.29 1.32 9.44
N LEU A 60 13.51 1.07 10.49
CA LEU A 60 13.88 0.13 11.55
C LEU A 60 14.00 -1.29 11.03
N VAL A 61 13.07 -1.74 10.18
CA VAL A 61 13.15 -3.05 9.52
C VAL A 61 14.44 -3.17 8.71
N ASN A 62 14.78 -2.17 7.90
CA ASN A 62 15.98 -2.18 7.06
C ASN A 62 17.29 -2.03 7.83
N LYS A 63 17.25 -1.47 9.05
CA LYS A 63 18.39 -1.43 9.97
C LYS A 63 18.57 -2.77 10.71
N ALA A 64 17.48 -3.48 10.98
CA ALA A 64 17.50 -4.76 11.69
C ALA A 64 17.91 -5.95 10.82
N LEU A 65 17.68 -5.86 9.50
CA LEU A 65 17.93 -6.95 8.56
C LEU A 65 19.20 -6.73 7.74
N GLU A 66 19.89 -7.83 7.45
CA GLU A 66 20.98 -7.86 6.46
C GLU A 66 20.46 -7.47 5.07
N ASP A 67 21.32 -6.90 4.23
CA ASP A 67 20.95 -6.43 2.88
C ASP A 67 20.28 -7.51 2.02
N SER A 68 20.72 -8.77 2.15
CA SER A 68 20.16 -9.92 1.42
C SER A 68 18.76 -10.32 1.88
N LYS A 69 18.33 -9.86 3.06
CA LYS A 69 17.03 -10.17 3.69
C LYS A 69 16.07 -8.98 3.69
N LYS A 70 16.46 -7.84 3.10
CA LYS A 70 15.59 -6.66 3.03
C LYS A 70 14.31 -6.98 2.23
N PRO A 71 13.12 -6.60 2.73
CA PRO A 71 11.87 -6.86 2.03
C PRO A 71 11.81 -6.13 0.69
N LYS A 72 11.42 -6.86 -0.35
CA LYS A 72 11.12 -6.28 -1.67
C LYS A 72 9.70 -5.72 -1.77
N TYR A 73 8.82 -6.14 -0.86
CA TYR A 73 7.42 -5.77 -0.84
C TYR A 73 7.01 -5.40 0.58
N TYR A 74 6.26 -4.31 0.73
CA TYR A 74 5.67 -3.89 1.99
C TYR A 74 4.15 -3.82 1.84
N THR A 75 3.43 -4.68 2.55
CA THR A 75 1.97 -4.66 2.60
C THR A 75 1.50 -3.81 3.78
N MET A 76 0.59 -2.86 3.55
CA MET A 76 0.08 -1.98 4.61
C MET A 76 -1.43 -1.78 4.48
N ASP A 77 -2.07 -1.35 5.57
CA ASP A 77 -3.49 -1.01 5.58
C ASP A 77 -3.81 0.22 4.73
N MET A 78 -5.04 0.33 4.24
CA MET A 78 -5.56 1.46 3.46
C MET A 78 -5.29 2.84 4.11
N GLY A 79 -5.22 2.93 5.44
CA GLY A 79 -4.87 4.16 6.15
C GLY A 79 -3.46 4.69 5.89
N TYR A 80 -2.60 3.89 5.24
CA TYR A 80 -1.24 4.23 4.83
C TYR A 80 -1.15 4.68 3.36
N ASP A 81 -2.28 4.79 2.65
CA ASP A 81 -2.28 5.22 1.25
C ASP A 81 -1.84 6.70 1.12
N SER A 82 -0.55 6.91 0.90
CA SER A 82 0.08 8.21 0.76
C SER A 82 1.22 8.17 -0.25
N LYS A 83 1.25 9.16 -1.15
CA LYS A 83 2.29 9.29 -2.20
C LYS A 83 3.71 9.28 -1.63
N ASP A 84 3.91 9.87 -0.46
CA ASP A 84 5.21 9.94 0.19
C ASP A 84 5.72 8.53 0.57
N ILE A 85 4.83 7.67 1.06
CA ILE A 85 5.17 6.28 1.43
C ILE A 85 5.59 5.49 0.19
N TYR A 86 4.82 5.56 -0.90
CA TYR A 86 5.19 4.88 -2.15
C TYR A 86 6.54 5.40 -2.68
N SER A 87 6.76 6.71 -2.64
CA SER A 87 7.98 7.34 -3.17
C SER A 87 9.21 6.91 -2.38
N VAL A 88 9.15 6.93 -1.05
CA VAL A 88 10.25 6.51 -0.18
C VAL A 88 10.54 5.01 -0.35
N VAL A 89 9.51 4.16 -0.34
CA VAL A 89 9.67 2.71 -0.52
C VAL A 89 10.31 2.37 -1.87
N MET A 90 9.91 3.07 -2.92
CA MET A 90 10.48 2.87 -4.26
C MET A 90 11.90 3.41 -4.39
N ASN A 91 12.12 4.67 -4.02
CA ASN A 91 13.37 5.38 -4.34
C ASN A 91 14.50 5.05 -3.35
N ASP A 92 14.16 4.93 -2.06
CA ASP A 92 15.17 4.83 -1.00
C ASP A 92 15.43 3.37 -0.63
N PHE A 93 14.40 2.52 -0.73
CA PHE A 93 14.48 1.10 -0.36
C PHE A 93 14.45 0.15 -1.56
N ASN A 94 14.30 0.65 -2.80
CA ASN A 94 14.20 -0.15 -4.03
C ASN A 94 13.21 -1.32 -3.88
N ALA A 95 12.06 -1.02 -3.28
CA ALA A 95 11.01 -1.96 -2.94
C ALA A 95 9.64 -1.45 -3.42
N GLN A 96 8.60 -2.26 -3.27
CA GLN A 96 7.24 -1.92 -3.70
C GLN A 96 6.27 -1.93 -2.53
N ALA A 97 5.58 -0.80 -2.32
CA ALA A 97 4.47 -0.72 -1.38
C ALA A 97 3.18 -1.25 -2.02
N ILE A 98 2.48 -2.13 -1.31
CA ILE A 98 1.20 -2.72 -1.71
C ILE A 98 0.18 -2.27 -0.67
N ILE A 99 -0.58 -1.23 -1.00
CA ILE A 99 -1.53 -0.59 -0.09
C ILE A 99 -2.87 -0.46 -0.84
N PRO A 100 -4.00 -0.87 -0.25
CA PRO A 100 -5.31 -0.59 -0.83
C PRO A 100 -5.55 0.92 -0.96
N ILE A 101 -6.11 1.35 -2.10
CA ILE A 101 -6.41 2.77 -2.33
C ILE A 101 -7.47 3.24 -1.34
N ASN A 102 -7.23 4.39 -0.71
CA ASN A 102 -8.17 5.00 0.22
C ASN A 102 -9.21 5.83 -0.53
N SER A 103 -10.44 5.31 -0.60
CA SER A 103 -11.59 5.98 -1.24
C SER A 103 -12.19 7.12 -0.40
N ARG A 104 -11.71 7.36 0.83
CA ARG A 104 -12.26 8.41 1.71
C ARG A 104 -11.81 9.79 1.24
N GLY A 105 -12.75 10.60 0.79
CA GLY A 105 -12.49 11.98 0.38
C GLY A 105 -11.82 12.12 -0.99
N SER A 106 -11.67 11.02 -1.74
CA SER A 106 -11.20 11.03 -3.12
C SER A 106 -12.31 11.52 -4.06
N LYS A 107 -11.90 12.24 -5.12
CA LYS A 107 -12.72 12.45 -6.31
C LYS A 107 -12.81 11.14 -7.09
N ASP A 108 -13.65 11.09 -8.13
CA ASP A 108 -13.81 9.93 -9.00
C ASP A 108 -12.45 9.29 -9.38
N HIS A 109 -12.45 7.98 -9.57
CA HIS A 109 -11.28 7.21 -9.99
C HIS A 109 -10.64 7.86 -11.24
N PRO A 110 -9.30 7.76 -11.41
CA PRO A 110 -8.65 8.27 -12.60
C PRO A 110 -9.34 7.74 -13.86
N GLU A 111 -9.54 8.60 -14.86
CA GLU A 111 -10.18 8.22 -16.11
C GLU A 111 -9.50 6.99 -16.73
N GLY A 112 -10.30 5.99 -17.11
CA GLY A 112 -9.78 4.73 -17.65
C GLY A 112 -9.27 3.73 -16.60
N CYS A 113 -9.50 3.96 -15.31
CA CYS A 113 -9.25 2.99 -14.24
C CYS A 113 -10.54 2.62 -13.50
N ASP A 114 -10.57 1.48 -12.82
CA ASP A 114 -11.63 1.14 -11.87
C ASP A 114 -11.39 1.76 -10.49
N PHE A 115 -12.27 1.46 -9.52
CA PHE A 115 -12.16 1.96 -8.15
C PHE A 115 -10.91 1.47 -7.39
N ASP A 116 -10.30 0.37 -7.83
CA ASP A 116 -9.06 -0.14 -7.28
C ASP A 116 -7.83 0.48 -7.97
N GLY A 117 -8.03 1.45 -8.86
CA GLY A 117 -6.96 2.06 -9.67
C GLY A 117 -6.39 1.11 -10.72
N THR A 118 -7.11 0.03 -11.05
CA THR A 118 -6.70 -0.90 -12.10
C THR A 118 -7.15 -0.35 -13.46
N PRO A 119 -6.27 -0.24 -14.46
CA PRO A 119 -6.65 0.21 -15.78
C PRO A 119 -7.73 -0.67 -16.41
N ILE A 120 -8.64 -0.04 -17.14
CA ILE A 120 -9.69 -0.68 -17.93
C ILE A 120 -9.29 -0.57 -19.40
N CYS A 121 -9.37 -1.68 -20.14
CA CYS A 121 -9.03 -1.67 -21.57
C CYS A 121 -10.13 -0.98 -22.40
N SER A 122 -9.85 -0.72 -23.68
CA SER A 122 -10.80 -0.14 -24.63
C SER A 122 -12.12 -0.89 -24.77
N MET A 123 -12.15 -2.18 -24.42
CA MET A 123 -13.36 -3.02 -24.41
C MET A 123 -14.08 -3.03 -23.04
N GLY A 124 -13.71 -2.13 -22.12
CA GLY A 124 -14.34 -2.04 -20.80
C GLY A 124 -13.94 -3.15 -19.83
N GLN A 125 -12.90 -3.94 -20.12
CA GLN A 125 -12.47 -5.05 -19.27
C GLN A 125 -11.34 -4.62 -18.33
N ARG A 126 -11.41 -5.01 -17.05
CA ARG A 126 -10.34 -4.79 -16.07
C ARG A 126 -9.06 -5.49 -16.53
N MET A 127 -7.96 -4.75 -16.60
CA MET A 127 -6.68 -5.29 -17.04
C MET A 127 -6.02 -6.15 -15.95
N VAL A 128 -5.16 -7.07 -16.36
CA VAL A 128 -4.46 -8.01 -15.47
C VAL A 128 -3.10 -7.43 -15.12
N PHE A 129 -2.78 -7.34 -13.83
CA PHE A 129 -1.44 -6.97 -13.38
C PHE A 129 -0.39 -7.94 -13.92
N TRP A 130 0.68 -7.40 -14.51
CA TRP A 130 1.71 -8.13 -15.25
C TRP A 130 3.12 -7.81 -14.73
N GLY A 131 3.22 -7.45 -13.45
CA GLY A 131 4.46 -7.04 -12.80
C GLY A 131 4.67 -5.53 -12.79
N SER A 132 5.83 -5.10 -12.33
CA SER A 132 6.21 -3.70 -12.21
C SER A 132 7.48 -3.42 -13.02
N ASP A 133 7.57 -2.21 -13.58
CA ASP A 133 8.78 -1.69 -14.16
C ASP A 133 9.56 -0.90 -13.11
N ALA A 134 10.63 -1.49 -12.59
CA ALA A 134 11.45 -0.81 -11.60
C ALA A 134 12.15 0.45 -12.16
N LYS A 135 12.44 0.50 -13.47
CA LYS A 135 13.10 1.68 -14.08
C LYS A 135 12.13 2.82 -14.30
N ALA A 136 10.91 2.51 -14.74
CA ALA A 136 9.88 3.51 -14.97
C ALA A 136 9.05 3.83 -13.71
N GLY A 137 9.19 3.05 -12.62
CA GLY A 137 8.41 3.23 -11.40
C GLY A 137 6.91 3.00 -11.60
N THR A 138 6.53 2.14 -12.54
CA THR A 138 5.13 1.95 -12.96
C THR A 138 4.70 0.49 -12.94
N ASN A 139 3.43 0.25 -12.65
CA ASN A 139 2.82 -1.07 -12.77
C ASN A 139 2.52 -1.39 -14.24
N LYS A 140 2.83 -2.60 -14.68
CA LYS A 140 2.50 -3.13 -16.00
C LYS A 140 1.17 -3.87 -15.93
N TYR A 141 0.34 -3.66 -16.95
CA TYR A 141 -0.94 -4.34 -17.09
C TYR A 141 -1.06 -4.96 -18.48
N ARG A 142 -1.68 -6.14 -18.55
CA ARG A 142 -1.90 -6.90 -19.78
C ARG A 142 -3.39 -7.13 -20.02
N CYS A 143 -3.76 -7.25 -21.29
CA CYS A 143 -5.12 -7.58 -21.68
C CYS A 143 -5.57 -8.92 -21.06
N PRO A 144 -6.75 -8.99 -20.41
CA PRO A 144 -7.24 -10.21 -19.80
C PRO A 144 -7.47 -11.34 -20.80
N HIS A 145 -7.83 -11.03 -22.05
CA HIS A 145 -7.99 -12.04 -23.10
C HIS A 145 -6.67 -12.71 -23.50
N VAL A 146 -5.61 -11.91 -23.69
CA VAL A 146 -4.25 -12.42 -23.95
C VAL A 146 -3.77 -13.30 -22.79
N MET A 147 -4.23 -12.98 -21.58
CA MET A 147 -3.94 -13.76 -20.37
C MET A 147 -4.85 -14.97 -20.16
N GLY A 148 -5.77 -15.26 -21.09
CA GLY A 148 -6.73 -16.36 -20.97
C GLY A 148 -7.72 -16.20 -19.81
N LYS A 149 -7.93 -14.98 -19.31
CA LYS A 149 -8.86 -14.67 -18.21
C LYS A 149 -10.26 -14.29 -18.68
N CYS A 150 -10.42 -13.91 -19.95
CA CYS A 150 -11.71 -13.69 -20.58
C CYS A 150 -11.67 -14.01 -22.08
N ASP A 151 -12.84 -14.27 -22.67
CA ASP A 151 -12.98 -14.38 -24.11
C ASP A 151 -13.52 -13.07 -24.68
N CYS A 152 -12.64 -12.28 -25.32
CA CYS A 152 -13.01 -10.98 -25.84
C CYS A 152 -13.59 -11.16 -27.26
N PRO A 153 -14.76 -10.57 -27.59
CA PRO A 153 -15.39 -10.76 -28.90
C PRO A 153 -14.51 -10.38 -30.11
N TYR A 154 -13.56 -9.46 -29.90
CA TYR A 154 -12.62 -8.99 -30.92
C TYR A 154 -11.20 -9.54 -30.71
N GLY A 155 -11.05 -10.54 -29.83
CA GLY A 155 -9.77 -11.10 -29.41
C GLY A 155 -8.79 -10.03 -28.94
N SER A 156 -7.56 -10.07 -29.45
CA SER A 156 -6.53 -9.04 -29.19
C SER A 156 -6.41 -7.98 -30.29
N ALA A 157 -7.31 -7.95 -31.28
CA ALA A 157 -7.16 -7.09 -32.47
C ALA A 157 -7.18 -5.58 -32.15
N TRP A 158 -7.86 -5.20 -31.06
CA TRP A 158 -7.99 -3.80 -30.60
C TRP A 158 -7.07 -3.50 -29.41
N CYS A 159 -6.23 -4.46 -29.02
CA CYS A 159 -5.24 -4.28 -27.97
C CYS A 159 -3.94 -3.73 -28.55
N SER A 160 -3.11 -3.12 -27.70
CA SER A 160 -1.75 -2.75 -28.09
C SER A 160 -1.01 -3.97 -28.65
N PRO A 161 -0.39 -3.88 -29.85
CA PRO A 161 0.39 -4.98 -30.43
C PRO A 161 1.71 -5.19 -29.70
N SER A 162 2.07 -4.29 -28.78
CA SER A 162 3.25 -4.44 -27.93
C SER A 162 3.22 -5.81 -27.26
N SER A 163 4.26 -6.61 -27.47
CA SER A 163 4.47 -7.83 -26.70
C SER A 163 4.77 -7.51 -25.24
N TYR A 164 5.32 -6.31 -24.97
CA TYR A 164 6.06 -5.90 -23.76
C TYR A 164 7.05 -6.96 -23.28
#